data_AF-A0A0S3S6S7-F1
#
_entry.id   AF-A0A0S3S6S7-F1
#
_cell.length_a   1.000
_cell.length_b   1.000
_cell.length_c   1.000
_cell.angle_alpha   90.00
_cell.angle_beta   90.00
_cell.angle_gamma   90.00
#
_symmetry.space_group_name_H-M   'P 1'
#
loop_
_entity.id
_entity.type
_entity.pdbx_description
1 polymer ?
#
loop_
_entity_poly.entity_id
_entity_poly.type
_entity_poly.pdbx_seq_one_letter_code
_entity_poly.pdbx_strand_id
1 'polypeptide(L)'
;MANFTISKDEARIICQWIKELTMPNGYSSNLARCVNIDKVSIQGLKSHDCHVFMETLIPVAFSCLPIHVLNPLIEISHFFKDLCATTLKADSLRKMEENIPIILCKLERIFPPAFFDSMEHLSIHLAYEAWLGGLVQYRWMYPFERFMGQSKRSVKNKARVEGSTCAAFLHRETTYFCSHYFKNFMLLPNNVRNEIQCQTSTCQSTLSMFRQVDRPAGKEFTYWLTDAEFNSAHIHVLINCIEVKVYLEYVLNLNLVSI
;
A
#
# COMPACT_ATOMS: atom_id res chain seq x y z
N MET A 1 -17.87 -14.19 25.66
CA MET A 1 -17.89 -12.75 25.95
C MET A 1 -16.61 -12.16 25.38
N ALA A 2 -16.67 -11.07 24.61
CA ALA A 2 -15.46 -10.41 24.13
C ALA A 2 -14.73 -9.76 25.30
N ASN A 3 -13.41 -9.92 25.38
CA ASN A 3 -12.59 -9.40 26.49
C ASN A 3 -12.32 -7.90 26.33
N PHE A 4 -12.47 -7.40 25.10
CA PHE A 4 -12.35 -5.98 24.75
C PHE A 4 -13.47 -5.59 23.79
N THR A 5 -13.96 -4.36 23.89
CA THR A 5 -14.92 -3.77 22.95
C THR A 5 -14.47 -2.35 22.67
N ILE A 6 -14.36 -2.00 21.39
CA ILE A 6 -14.00 -0.65 20.99
C ILE A 6 -15.15 0.31 21.29
N SER A 7 -14.84 1.47 21.87
CA SER A 7 -15.84 2.52 22.07
C SER A 7 -16.24 3.15 20.73
N LYS A 8 -17.41 3.79 20.69
CA LYS A 8 -17.85 4.51 19.48
C LYS A 8 -16.92 5.65 19.11
N ASP A 9 -16.29 6.29 20.09
CA ASP A 9 -15.40 7.43 19.85
C ASP A 9 -14.05 6.97 19.31
N GLU A 10 -13.47 5.88 19.84
CA GLU A 10 -12.29 5.25 19.26
C GLU A 10 -12.56 4.78 17.82
N ALA A 11 -13.70 4.13 17.58
CA ALA A 11 -14.06 3.67 16.24
C ALA A 11 -14.26 4.84 15.24
N ARG A 12 -14.73 6.00 15.71
CA ARG A 12 -14.78 7.23 14.90
C ARG A 12 -13.40 7.76 14.56
N ILE A 13 -12.46 7.76 15.51
CA ILE A 13 -11.08 8.18 15.27
C ILE A 13 -10.45 7.30 14.19
N ILE A 14 -10.65 5.98 14.26
CA ILE A 14 -10.16 5.05 13.24
C ILE A 14 -10.80 5.34 11.88
N CYS A 15 -12.12 5.51 11.82
CA CYS A 15 -12.81 5.85 10.56
C CYS A 15 -12.29 7.17 9.98
N GLN A 16 -12.09 8.18 10.82
CA GLN A 16 -11.54 9.47 10.39
C GLN A 16 -10.13 9.31 9.81
N TRP A 17 -9.26 8.57 10.49
CA TRP A 17 -7.91 8.27 10.01
C TRP A 17 -7.93 7.56 8.65
N ILE A 18 -8.78 6.54 8.46
CA ILE A 18 -8.91 5.86 7.16
C ILE A 18 -9.46 6.79 6.08
N LYS A 19 -10.31 7.75 6.44
CA LYS A 19 -10.87 8.73 5.48
C LYS A 19 -9.85 9.77 5.03
N GLU A 20 -8.91 10.13 5.90
CA GLU A 20 -7.82 11.06 5.59
C GLU A 20 -6.61 10.35 4.97
N LEU A 21 -6.56 9.03 5.06
CA LEU A 21 -5.48 8.22 4.53
C LEU A 21 -5.32 8.42 3.00
N THR A 22 -4.14 8.87 2.61
CA THR A 22 -3.73 8.99 1.21
C THR A 22 -2.62 7.99 0.93
N MET A 23 -2.77 7.23 -0.16
CA MET A 23 -1.82 6.18 -0.54
C MET A 23 -1.14 6.54 -1.87
N PRO A 24 0.10 6.07 -2.11
CA PRO A 24 0.77 6.24 -3.39
C PRO A 24 -0.08 5.71 -4.56
N ASN A 25 0.05 6.36 -5.72
CA ASN A 25 -0.68 5.95 -6.92
C ASN A 25 -0.39 4.49 -7.28
N GLY A 26 -1.46 3.69 -7.39
CA GLY A 26 -1.37 2.27 -7.73
C GLY A 26 -1.15 1.34 -6.53
N TYR A 27 -0.95 1.86 -5.32
CA TYR A 27 -0.75 1.03 -4.12
C TYR A 27 -2.05 0.49 -3.53
N SER A 28 -3.13 1.28 -3.47
CA SER A 28 -4.47 0.83 -3.10
C SER A 28 -5.53 1.65 -3.82
N SER A 29 -6.79 1.23 -3.73
CA SER A 29 -7.89 2.12 -4.13
C SER A 29 -8.07 3.25 -3.10
N ASN A 30 -8.89 4.25 -3.44
CA ASN A 30 -9.19 5.36 -2.52
C ASN A 30 -10.10 4.84 -1.38
N LEU A 31 -9.47 4.47 -0.26
CA LEU A 31 -10.11 3.88 0.92
C LEU A 31 -11.11 4.83 1.59
N ALA A 32 -10.94 6.15 1.44
CA ALA A 32 -11.86 7.14 1.98
C ALA A 32 -13.30 6.97 1.45
N ARG A 33 -13.45 6.42 0.24
CA ARG A 33 -14.78 6.13 -0.35
C ARG A 33 -15.50 4.98 0.34
N CYS A 34 -14.76 4.12 1.04
CA CYS A 34 -15.29 2.95 1.72
C CYS A 34 -15.73 3.28 3.17
N VAL A 35 -15.42 4.47 3.67
CA VAL A 35 -15.71 4.85 5.07
C VAL A 35 -16.97 5.68 5.17
N ASN A 36 -17.87 5.29 6.07
CA ASN A 36 -19.01 6.07 6.52
C ASN A 36 -18.82 6.46 7.99
N ILE A 37 -18.52 7.74 8.25
CA ILE A 37 -18.28 8.24 9.62
C ILE A 37 -19.57 8.23 10.45
N ASP A 38 -20.70 8.60 9.86
CA ASP A 38 -21.98 8.69 10.57
C ASP A 38 -22.41 7.32 11.12
N LYS A 39 -22.18 6.27 10.32
CA LYS A 39 -22.46 4.88 10.67
C LYS A 39 -21.29 4.17 11.36
N VAL A 40 -20.14 4.83 11.48
CA VAL A 40 -18.88 4.26 11.99
C VAL A 40 -18.60 2.91 11.35
N SER A 41 -18.61 2.87 10.01
CA SER A 41 -18.50 1.63 9.26
C SER A 41 -17.60 1.76 8.04
N ILE A 42 -16.97 0.63 7.68
CA ILE A 42 -16.15 0.49 6.49
C ILE A 42 -16.81 -0.56 5.60
N GLN A 43 -17.18 -0.19 4.38
CA GLN A 43 -17.91 -1.04 3.45
C GLN A 43 -17.40 -0.86 2.02
N GLY A 44 -17.49 -1.93 1.23
CA GLY A 44 -17.12 -1.88 -0.19
C GLY A 44 -15.62 -1.88 -0.45
N LEU A 45 -14.80 -2.32 0.51
CA LEU A 45 -13.40 -2.67 0.25
C LEU A 45 -13.35 -3.80 -0.77
N LYS A 46 -12.45 -3.68 -1.75
CA LYS A 46 -12.15 -4.77 -2.66
C LYS A 46 -11.16 -5.73 -2.02
N SER A 47 -11.09 -6.97 -2.51
CA SER A 47 -10.15 -7.99 -2.04
C SER A 47 -8.72 -7.46 -1.90
N HIS A 48 -8.22 -6.78 -2.93
CA HIS A 48 -6.90 -6.11 -2.91
C HIS A 48 -6.75 -5.08 -1.78
N ASP A 49 -7.77 -4.26 -1.53
CA ASP A 49 -7.71 -3.25 -0.47
C ASP A 49 -7.74 -3.90 0.92
N CYS A 50 -8.49 -5.00 1.07
CA CYS A 50 -8.45 -5.82 2.29
C CYS A 50 -7.05 -6.41 2.53
N HIS A 51 -6.38 -6.91 1.49
CA HIS A 51 -5.01 -7.42 1.60
C HIS A 51 -4.03 -6.35 2.07
N VAL A 52 -4.04 -5.18 1.43
CA VAL A 52 -3.24 -4.03 1.88
C VAL A 52 -3.53 -3.69 3.34
N PHE A 53 -4.81 -3.71 3.73
CA PHE A 53 -5.20 -3.44 5.10
C PHE A 53 -4.63 -4.47 6.08
N MET A 54 -4.78 -5.76 5.79
CA MET A 54 -4.28 -6.87 6.61
C MET A 54 -2.76 -6.86 6.73
N GLU A 55 -2.04 -6.64 5.62
CA GLU A 55 -0.57 -6.72 5.58
C GLU A 55 0.12 -5.49 6.15
N THR A 56 -0.54 -4.32 6.14
CA THR A 56 0.17 -3.05 6.46
C THR A 56 -0.59 -2.06 7.32
N LEU A 57 -1.92 -1.95 7.18
CA LEU A 57 -2.66 -0.86 7.82
C LEU A 57 -3.16 -1.21 9.20
N ILE A 58 -3.40 -2.49 9.53
CA ILE A 58 -3.87 -2.92 10.87
C ILE A 58 -3.03 -2.30 12.01
N PRO A 59 -1.68 -2.40 12.03
CA PRO A 59 -0.87 -1.84 13.11
C PRO A 59 -1.06 -0.34 13.32
N VAL A 60 -1.23 0.40 12.23
CA VAL A 60 -1.33 1.87 12.26
C VAL A 60 -2.75 2.30 12.56
N ALA A 61 -3.73 1.69 11.89
CA ALA A 61 -5.15 1.97 12.04
C ALA A 61 -5.63 1.76 13.47
N PHE A 62 -5.11 0.74 14.15
CA PHE A 62 -5.49 0.38 15.51
C PHE A 62 -4.48 0.81 16.58
N SER A 63 -3.55 1.72 16.24
CA SER A 63 -2.50 2.17 17.15
C SER A 63 -3.00 2.84 18.45
N CYS A 64 -4.25 3.31 18.47
CA CYS A 64 -4.90 3.85 19.66
C CYS A 64 -5.39 2.78 20.65
N LEU A 65 -5.41 1.50 20.26
CA LEU A 65 -5.90 0.43 21.10
C LEU A 65 -4.90 0.06 22.21
N PRO A 66 -5.37 -0.48 23.34
CA PRO A 66 -4.49 -1.01 24.38
C PRO A 66 -3.50 -2.04 23.85
N ILE A 67 -2.26 -2.02 24.36
CA ILE A 67 -1.15 -2.90 23.90
C ILE A 67 -1.53 -4.38 23.91
N HIS A 68 -2.32 -4.83 24.90
CA HIS A 68 -2.74 -6.23 24.98
C HIS A 68 -3.70 -6.65 23.85
N VAL A 69 -4.40 -5.70 23.22
CA VAL A 69 -5.26 -5.91 22.03
C VAL A 69 -4.46 -5.69 20.75
N LEU A 70 -3.62 -4.65 20.74
CA LEU A 70 -2.85 -4.25 19.56
C LEU A 70 -1.78 -5.28 19.21
N ASN A 71 -1.09 -5.89 20.18
CA ASN A 71 0.00 -6.83 19.90
C ASN A 71 -0.44 -8.03 19.05
N PRO A 72 -1.54 -8.74 19.34
CA PRO A 72 -2.01 -9.82 18.46
C PRO A 72 -2.42 -9.34 17.06
N LEU A 73 -2.98 -8.14 16.94
CA LEU A 73 -3.30 -7.51 15.65
C LEU A 73 -2.04 -7.19 14.83
N ILE A 74 -0.98 -6.74 15.50
CA ILE A 74 0.33 -6.53 14.88
C ILE A 74 0.91 -7.88 14.44
N GLU A 75 0.94 -8.88 15.31
CA GLU A 75 1.48 -10.21 15.02
C GLU A 75 0.82 -10.85 13.78
N ILE A 76 -0.52 -10.80 13.67
CA ILE A 76 -1.22 -11.33 12.50
C ILE A 76 -0.96 -10.51 11.23
N SER A 77 -0.84 -9.19 11.35
CA SER A 77 -0.49 -8.33 10.22
C SER A 77 0.90 -8.63 9.69
N HIS A 78 1.88 -8.81 10.59
CA HIS A 78 3.23 -9.24 10.25
C HIS A 78 3.25 -10.62 9.62
N PHE A 79 2.47 -11.58 10.13
CA PHE A 79 2.35 -12.91 9.52
C PHE A 79 1.91 -12.80 8.05
N PHE A 80 0.85 -12.05 7.75
CA PHE A 80 0.39 -11.88 6.36
C PHE A 80 1.41 -11.12 5.51
N LYS A 81 2.06 -10.10 6.06
CA LYS A 81 3.10 -9.35 5.36
C LYS A 81 4.29 -10.23 4.97
N ASP A 82 4.76 -11.07 5.88
CA ASP A 82 5.88 -11.98 5.65
C ASP A 82 5.49 -13.10 4.68
N LEU A 83 4.25 -13.61 4.78
CA LEU A 83 3.70 -14.61 3.86
C LEU A 83 3.64 -14.09 2.42
N CYS A 84 3.35 -12.80 2.25
CA CYS A 84 3.18 -12.15 0.96
C CYS A 84 4.47 -11.48 0.45
N ALA A 85 5.60 -11.73 1.11
CA ALA A 85 6.89 -11.21 0.67
C ALA A 85 7.28 -11.73 -0.72
N THR A 86 8.01 -10.92 -1.48
CA THR A 86 8.51 -11.27 -2.81
C THR A 86 9.54 -12.40 -2.80
N THR A 87 10.14 -12.67 -1.63
CA THR A 87 11.12 -13.73 -1.41
C THR A 87 10.77 -14.47 -0.13
N LEU A 88 10.63 -15.79 -0.20
CA LEU A 88 10.34 -16.64 0.95
C LEU A 88 11.54 -17.51 1.30
N LYS A 89 11.93 -17.52 2.58
CA LYS A 89 12.97 -18.38 3.13
C LYS A 89 12.32 -19.56 3.85
N ALA A 90 12.82 -20.77 3.60
CA ALA A 90 12.26 -21.98 4.21
C ALA A 90 12.27 -21.93 5.74
N ASP A 91 13.34 -21.44 6.36
CA ASP A 91 13.45 -21.32 7.82
C ASP A 91 12.44 -20.32 8.40
N SER A 92 12.17 -19.23 7.67
CA SER A 92 11.14 -18.25 8.07
C SER A 92 9.76 -18.88 8.01
N LEU A 93 9.44 -19.64 6.95
CA LEU A 93 8.14 -20.30 6.79
C LEU A 93 7.88 -21.33 7.89
N ARG A 94 8.87 -22.12 8.29
CA ARG A 94 8.73 -23.06 9.43
C ARG A 94 8.41 -22.33 10.73
N LYS A 95 9.11 -21.24 11.02
CA LYS A 95 8.82 -20.41 12.20
C LYS A 95 7.42 -19.81 12.13
N MET A 96 6.97 -19.39 10.94
CA MET A 96 5.63 -18.88 10.75
C MET A 96 4.56 -19.96 11.01
N GLU A 97 4.79 -21.19 10.54
CA GLU A 97 3.92 -22.35 10.78
C GLU A 97 3.80 -22.68 12.28
N GLU A 98 4.91 -22.59 13.03
CA GLU A 98 4.90 -22.78 14.49
C GLU A 98 4.20 -21.63 15.24
N ASN A 99 4.32 -20.39 14.74
CA ASN A 99 3.81 -19.20 15.43
C ASN A 99 2.33 -18.92 15.15
N ILE A 100 1.81 -19.24 13.96
CA ILE A 100 0.45 -18.85 13.57
C ILE A 100 -0.65 -19.42 14.50
N PRO A 101 -0.59 -20.66 15.02
CA PRO A 101 -1.59 -21.14 15.97
C PRO A 101 -1.58 -20.31 17.27
N ILE A 102 -0.39 -19.88 17.72
CA ILE A 102 -0.24 -19.04 18.92
C ILE A 102 -0.87 -17.66 18.68
N ILE A 103 -0.66 -17.07 17.51
CA ILE A 103 -1.24 -15.78 17.12
C ILE A 103 -2.76 -15.87 17.10
N LEU A 104 -3.34 -16.92 16.48
CA LEU A 104 -4.78 -17.12 16.45
C LEU A 104 -5.36 -17.31 17.85
N CYS A 105 -4.74 -18.14 18.70
CA CYS A 105 -5.17 -18.30 20.09
C CYS A 105 -5.13 -16.98 20.89
N LYS A 106 -4.14 -16.10 20.63
CA LYS A 106 -4.11 -14.77 21.26
C LYS A 106 -5.30 -13.89 20.79
N LEU A 107 -5.63 -13.94 19.50
CA LEU A 107 -6.78 -13.21 18.94
C LEU A 107 -8.11 -13.75 19.48
N GLU A 108 -8.27 -15.07 19.59
CA GLU A 108 -9.47 -15.74 20.15
C GLU A 108 -9.75 -15.35 21.60
N ARG A 109 -8.71 -15.02 22.37
CA ARG A 109 -8.86 -14.54 23.75
C ARG A 109 -9.38 -13.10 23.84
N ILE A 110 -9.33 -12.34 22.76
CA ILE A 110 -9.72 -10.93 22.71
C ILE A 110 -11.08 -10.79 22.04
N PHE A 111 -11.21 -11.35 20.84
CA PHE A 111 -12.39 -11.22 19.99
C PHE A 111 -13.47 -12.24 20.38
N PRO A 112 -14.75 -11.96 20.11
CA PRO A 112 -15.83 -12.88 20.44
C PRO A 112 -15.68 -14.21 19.66
N PRO A 113 -16.06 -15.37 20.23
CA PRO A 113 -15.98 -16.66 19.53
C PRO A 113 -16.74 -16.69 18.20
N ALA A 114 -17.81 -15.89 18.07
CA ALA A 114 -18.58 -15.77 16.83
C ALA A 114 -17.80 -15.13 15.66
N PHE A 115 -16.63 -14.52 15.93
CA PHE A 115 -15.72 -14.01 14.91
C PHE A 115 -14.84 -15.10 14.31
N PHE A 116 -14.59 -16.21 15.02
CA PHE A 116 -13.74 -17.29 14.54
C PHE A 116 -14.61 -18.42 14.03
N ASP A 117 -14.80 -18.46 12.72
CA ASP A 117 -15.28 -19.64 12.03
C ASP A 117 -14.11 -20.40 11.37
N SER A 118 -14.43 -21.39 10.55
CA SER A 118 -13.43 -22.21 9.86
C SER A 118 -12.46 -21.39 8.98
N MET A 119 -12.87 -20.22 8.51
CA MET A 119 -12.11 -19.38 7.58
C MET A 119 -10.91 -18.70 8.25
N GLU A 120 -11.08 -18.18 9.46
CA GLU A 120 -9.98 -17.54 10.21
C GLU A 120 -8.88 -18.55 10.53
N HIS A 121 -9.27 -19.79 10.83
CA HIS A 121 -8.36 -20.90 11.11
C HIS A 121 -7.61 -21.40 9.88
N LEU A 122 -8.06 -21.12 8.66
CA LEU A 122 -7.35 -21.52 7.43
C LEU A 122 -5.93 -20.95 7.38
N SER A 123 -5.69 -19.84 8.07
CA SER A 123 -4.38 -19.18 8.20
C SER A 123 -3.28 -20.12 8.69
N ILE A 124 -3.61 -21.15 9.49
CA ILE A 124 -2.62 -22.10 10.01
C ILE A 124 -1.94 -22.91 8.90
N HIS A 125 -2.63 -23.12 7.78
CA HIS A 125 -2.13 -23.93 6.68
C HIS A 125 -1.31 -23.11 5.67
N LEU A 126 -1.43 -21.78 5.69
CA LEU A 126 -0.86 -20.92 4.65
C LEU A 126 0.68 -20.96 4.62
N ALA A 127 1.33 -21.03 5.78
CA ALA A 127 2.79 -21.11 5.85
C ALA A 127 3.32 -22.42 5.23
N TYR A 128 2.70 -23.55 5.57
CA TYR A 128 3.03 -24.85 5.00
C TYR A 128 2.71 -24.91 3.49
N GLU A 129 1.56 -24.36 3.09
CA GLU A 129 1.19 -24.26 1.69
C GLU A 129 2.19 -23.39 0.89
N ALA A 130 2.70 -22.31 1.46
CA ALA A 130 3.77 -21.50 0.88
C ALA A 130 5.12 -22.21 0.82
N TRP A 131 5.40 -23.07 1.79
CA TRP A 131 6.60 -23.89 1.79
C TRP A 131 6.60 -24.92 0.65
N LEU A 132 5.44 -25.54 0.37
CA LEU A 132 5.30 -26.51 -0.72
C LEU A 132 5.14 -25.86 -2.09
N GLY A 133 4.29 -24.84 -2.20
CA GLY A 133 3.86 -24.26 -3.48
C GLY A 133 4.58 -22.97 -3.87
N GLY A 134 5.52 -22.48 -3.06
CA GLY A 134 6.28 -21.28 -3.32
C GLY A 134 5.48 -19.98 -3.09
N LEU A 135 5.87 -18.91 -3.80
CA LEU A 135 5.34 -17.56 -3.57
C LEU A 135 3.81 -17.51 -3.71
N VAL A 136 3.17 -16.85 -2.74
CA VAL A 136 1.70 -16.79 -2.67
C VAL A 136 1.11 -15.92 -3.79
N GLN A 137 1.85 -14.91 -4.26
CA GLN A 137 1.42 -13.98 -5.32
C GLN A 137 0.90 -14.66 -6.61
N TYR A 138 1.44 -15.82 -6.97
CA TYR A 138 1.06 -16.54 -8.19
C TYR A 138 -0.16 -17.45 -8.01
N ARG A 139 -0.54 -17.71 -6.76
CA ARG A 139 -1.60 -18.64 -6.39
C ARG A 139 -2.85 -17.94 -5.88
N TRP A 140 -2.77 -16.63 -5.68
CA TRP A 140 -3.93 -15.79 -5.40
C TRP A 140 -4.95 -15.83 -6.52
N MET A 141 -6.23 -15.68 -6.15
CA MET A 141 -7.31 -15.49 -7.12
C MET A 141 -7.24 -14.13 -7.82
N TYR A 142 -6.54 -13.15 -7.25
CA TYR A 142 -6.53 -11.78 -7.74
C TYR A 142 -6.08 -11.61 -9.22
N PRO A 143 -4.96 -12.20 -9.69
CA PRO A 143 -4.57 -12.10 -11.10
C PRO A 143 -5.65 -12.66 -12.04
N PHE A 144 -6.27 -13.77 -11.65
CA PHE A 144 -7.34 -14.40 -12.43
C PHE A 144 -8.62 -13.55 -12.45
N GLU A 145 -9.06 -13.05 -11.31
CA GLU A 145 -10.21 -12.14 -11.20
C GLU A 145 -10.02 -10.86 -12.02
N ARG A 146 -8.82 -10.28 -11.96
CA ARG A 146 -8.48 -9.07 -12.72
C ARG A 146 -8.50 -9.34 -14.23
N PHE A 147 -7.94 -10.46 -14.66
CA PHE A 147 -7.99 -10.89 -16.06
C PHE A 147 -9.43 -11.11 -16.52
N MET A 148 -10.24 -11.86 -15.77
CA MET A 148 -11.66 -12.06 -16.07
C MET A 148 -12.44 -10.75 -16.14
N GLY A 149 -12.16 -9.82 -15.23
CA GLY A 149 -12.76 -8.48 -15.23
C GLY A 149 -12.41 -7.69 -16.49
N GLN A 150 -11.17 -7.79 -16.99
CA GLN A 150 -10.77 -7.19 -18.25
C GLN A 150 -11.50 -7.84 -19.43
N SER A 151 -11.51 -9.16 -19.51
CA SER A 151 -12.20 -9.91 -20.58
C SER A 151 -13.68 -9.54 -20.64
N LYS A 152 -14.38 -9.45 -19.49
CA LYS A 152 -15.78 -9.01 -19.43
C LYS A 152 -16.00 -7.61 -20.02
N ARG A 153 -15.08 -6.67 -19.79
CA ARG A 153 -15.16 -5.28 -20.32
C ARG A 153 -14.85 -5.20 -21.82
N SER A 154 -14.11 -6.17 -22.33
CA SER A 154 -13.76 -6.30 -23.76
C SER A 154 -14.95 -6.75 -24.62
N VAL A 155 -16.01 -7.30 -24.03
CA VAL A 155 -17.22 -7.73 -24.74
C VAL A 155 -18.08 -6.51 -25.12
N LYS A 156 -17.99 -6.08 -26.38
CA LYS A 156 -18.83 -5.04 -26.98
C LYS A 156 -20.05 -5.60 -27.70
N ASN A 157 -19.93 -6.81 -28.27
CA ASN A 157 -21.05 -7.52 -28.89
C ASN A 157 -21.38 -8.80 -28.10
N LYS A 158 -22.52 -8.78 -27.39
CA LYS A 158 -22.98 -9.93 -26.59
C LYS A 158 -23.45 -11.13 -27.44
N ALA A 159 -23.82 -10.92 -28.71
CA ALA A 159 -24.19 -12.01 -29.62
C ALA A 159 -22.97 -12.81 -30.11
N ARG A 160 -21.75 -12.26 -29.98
CA ARG A 160 -20.49 -12.89 -30.37
C ARG A 160 -19.39 -12.59 -29.34
N VAL A 161 -19.57 -13.14 -28.13
CA VAL A 161 -18.70 -12.85 -26.98
C VAL A 161 -17.24 -13.21 -27.24
N GLU A 162 -16.99 -14.40 -27.80
CA GLU A 162 -15.65 -14.89 -28.10
C GLU A 162 -14.96 -14.02 -29.15
N GLY A 163 -15.65 -13.72 -30.26
CA GLY A 163 -15.15 -12.85 -31.31
C GLY A 163 -14.85 -11.43 -30.81
N SER A 164 -15.70 -10.88 -29.95
CA SER A 164 -15.47 -9.56 -29.35
C SER A 164 -14.25 -9.55 -28.43
N THR A 165 -14.04 -10.63 -27.67
CA THR A 165 -12.89 -10.76 -26.76
C THR A 165 -11.60 -10.93 -27.56
N CYS A 166 -11.61 -11.78 -28.58
CA CYS A 166 -10.47 -11.99 -29.48
C CYS A 166 -10.07 -10.71 -30.22
N ALA A 167 -11.04 -9.98 -30.79
CA ALA A 167 -10.79 -8.72 -31.48
C ALA A 167 -10.17 -7.66 -30.54
N ALA A 168 -10.70 -7.52 -29.33
CA ALA A 168 -10.16 -6.60 -28.34
C ALA A 168 -8.75 -7.00 -27.88
N PHE A 169 -8.48 -8.29 -27.70
CA PHE A 169 -7.16 -8.80 -27.36
C PHE A 169 -6.16 -8.52 -28.49
N LEU A 170 -6.47 -8.89 -29.73
CA LEU A 170 -5.64 -8.60 -30.90
C LEU A 170 -5.33 -7.10 -31.03
N HIS A 171 -6.34 -6.24 -30.85
CA HIS A 171 -6.14 -4.80 -30.89
C HIS A 171 -5.17 -4.33 -29.79
N ARG A 172 -5.32 -4.83 -28.57
CA ARG A 172 -4.44 -4.48 -27.44
C ARG A 172 -3.00 -4.94 -27.67
N GLU A 173 -2.80 -6.19 -28.09
CA GLU A 173 -1.46 -6.75 -28.36
C GLU A 173 -0.77 -6.04 -29.52
N THR A 174 -1.48 -5.78 -30.63
CA THR A 174 -0.94 -5.00 -31.75
C THR A 174 -0.54 -3.60 -31.30
N THR A 175 -1.36 -2.95 -30.46
CA THR A 175 -1.05 -1.61 -29.95
C THR A 175 0.19 -1.63 -29.04
N TYR A 176 0.31 -2.63 -28.17
CA TYR A 176 1.46 -2.82 -27.30
C TYR A 176 2.75 -3.12 -28.09
N PHE A 177 2.66 -3.95 -29.12
CA PHE A 177 3.78 -4.22 -30.02
C PHE A 177 4.21 -2.96 -30.77
N CYS A 178 3.25 -2.23 -31.35
CA CYS A 178 3.53 -0.98 -32.06
C CYS A 178 4.18 0.07 -31.14
N SER A 179 3.76 0.18 -29.88
CA SER A 179 4.37 1.17 -28.95
C SER A 179 5.84 0.87 -28.63
N HIS A 180 6.26 -0.40 -28.68
CA HIS A 180 7.66 -0.79 -28.46
C HIS A 180 8.58 -0.30 -29.60
N TYR A 181 8.09 -0.30 -30.84
CA TYR A 181 8.88 0.09 -32.02
C TYR A 181 8.68 1.55 -32.44
N PHE A 182 7.50 2.13 -32.16
CA PHE A 182 7.13 3.46 -32.60
C PHE A 182 6.87 4.39 -31.40
N LYS A 183 7.94 5.04 -30.90
CA LYS A 183 7.90 5.97 -29.75
C LYS A 183 6.87 7.11 -29.87
N ASN A 184 6.49 7.50 -31.09
CA ASN A 184 5.66 8.68 -31.36
C ASN A 184 4.16 8.38 -31.53
N PHE A 185 3.75 7.11 -31.51
CA PHE A 185 2.36 6.71 -31.62
C PHE A 185 1.86 6.23 -30.26
N MET A 186 1.44 7.17 -29.40
CA MET A 186 0.65 6.83 -28.20
C MET A 186 -0.75 6.36 -28.64
N LEU A 187 -0.84 5.11 -29.10
CA LEU A 187 -2.09 4.45 -29.51
C LEU A 187 -2.81 3.76 -28.34
N LEU A 188 -2.21 3.73 -27.14
CA LEU A 188 -2.95 3.34 -25.96
C LEU A 188 -3.99 4.43 -25.67
N PRO A 189 -5.28 4.09 -25.44
CA PRO A 189 -6.14 4.95 -24.65
C PRO A 189 -5.51 4.98 -23.27
N ASN A 190 -4.63 5.95 -23.10
CA ASN A 190 -4.19 6.48 -21.86
C ASN A 190 -5.46 6.69 -21.04
N ASN A 191 -5.79 5.74 -20.14
CA ASN A 191 -6.51 6.08 -18.92
C ASN A 191 -5.55 6.91 -18.08
N VAL A 192 -5.19 8.08 -18.63
CA VAL A 192 -4.61 9.23 -17.99
C VAL A 192 -5.67 9.66 -17.00
N ARG A 193 -5.67 9.03 -15.84
CA ARG A 193 -5.67 9.85 -14.64
C ARG A 193 -4.35 10.60 -14.66
N ASN A 194 -4.38 11.75 -15.32
CA ASN A 194 -3.44 12.85 -15.23
C ASN A 194 -1.98 12.61 -15.63
N GLU A 195 -1.64 11.71 -16.56
CA GLU A 195 -0.31 11.78 -17.22
C GLU A 195 -0.32 12.92 -18.26
N ILE A 196 -0.32 14.15 -17.75
CA ILE A 196 0.37 15.22 -18.47
C ILE A 196 1.83 14.80 -18.41
N GLN A 197 2.35 14.37 -19.55
CA GLN A 197 3.77 14.33 -19.80
C GLN A 197 4.23 15.79 -19.60
N CYS A 198 4.70 16.11 -18.39
CA CYS A 198 5.35 17.38 -18.15
C CYS A 198 6.59 17.33 -19.03
N GLN A 199 6.51 17.95 -20.21
CA GLN A 199 7.70 18.44 -20.88
C GLN A 199 8.32 19.39 -19.88
N THR A 200 9.30 18.88 -19.16
CA THR A 200 10.04 19.58 -18.14
C THR A 200 10.68 20.79 -18.80
N SER A 201 10.06 21.97 -18.60
CA SER A 201 10.87 23.16 -18.40
C SER A 201 11.79 22.81 -17.23
N THR A 202 13.04 22.56 -17.57
CA THR A 202 14.10 22.18 -16.64
C THR A 202 14.31 23.36 -15.70
N CYS A 203 13.55 23.43 -14.60
CA CYS A 203 13.97 24.18 -13.44
C CYS A 203 15.16 23.41 -12.86
N GLN A 204 16.35 23.70 -13.38
CA GLN A 204 17.61 23.23 -12.82
C GLN A 204 17.75 23.90 -11.45
N SER A 205 17.18 23.28 -10.42
CA SER A 205 17.40 23.67 -9.04
C SER A 205 18.91 23.55 -8.73
N THR A 206 19.44 24.57 -8.06
CA THR A 206 20.88 24.71 -7.78
C THR A 206 21.40 23.57 -6.91
N LEU A 207 20.56 23.05 -6.00
CA LEU A 207 20.90 21.97 -5.07
C LEU A 207 20.42 20.61 -5.61
N SER A 208 21.30 19.62 -5.58
CA SER A 208 21.06 18.25 -6.03
C SER A 208 19.82 17.59 -5.43
N MET A 209 19.52 17.89 -4.16
CA MET A 209 18.36 17.34 -3.45
C MET A 209 17.01 17.75 -4.04
N PHE A 210 16.94 18.91 -4.72
CA PHE A 210 15.71 19.40 -5.35
C PHE A 210 15.64 19.06 -6.85
N ARG A 211 16.54 18.21 -7.35
CA ARG A 211 16.54 17.72 -8.73
C ARG A 211 15.76 16.41 -8.91
N GLN A 212 15.16 15.88 -7.84
CA GLN A 212 14.32 14.69 -7.94
C GLN A 212 13.10 15.00 -8.82
N VAL A 213 12.91 14.15 -9.83
CA VAL A 213 11.76 14.19 -10.75
C VAL A 213 10.60 13.49 -10.06
N ASP A 214 10.08 14.10 -9.00
CA ASP A 214 8.89 13.61 -8.35
C ASP A 214 7.66 14.24 -9.01
N ARG A 215 6.65 13.42 -9.26
CA ARG A 215 5.38 13.86 -9.85
C ARG A 215 4.48 14.33 -8.71
N PRO A 216 4.14 15.62 -8.61
CA PRO A 216 3.23 16.09 -7.58
C PRO A 216 1.87 15.38 -7.75
N ALA A 217 1.38 14.77 -6.67
CA ALA A 217 0.12 14.03 -6.65
C ALA A 217 -0.87 14.74 -5.72
N GLY A 218 -2.02 15.14 -6.26
CA GLY A 218 -3.10 15.76 -5.49
C GLY A 218 -3.48 17.14 -6.00
N LYS A 219 -4.39 17.79 -5.27
CA LYS A 219 -4.79 19.18 -5.51
C LYS A 219 -3.70 20.08 -4.92
N GLU A 220 -3.24 21.08 -5.69
CA GLU A 220 -2.33 22.09 -5.19
C GLU A 220 -2.97 22.84 -4.01
N PHE A 221 -2.26 22.92 -2.90
CA PHE A 221 -2.66 23.72 -1.74
C PHE A 221 -1.45 24.38 -1.11
N THR A 222 -1.63 25.59 -0.61
CA THR A 222 -0.60 26.33 0.12
C THR A 222 -0.63 25.91 1.58
N TYR A 223 0.48 25.37 2.08
CA TYR A 223 0.67 25.02 3.49
C TYR A 223 1.76 25.89 4.10
N TRP A 224 1.50 26.42 5.30
CA TRP A 224 2.51 27.11 6.09
C TRP A 224 3.08 26.12 7.10
N LEU A 225 4.36 25.81 6.99
CA LEU A 225 5.06 24.90 7.90
C LEU A 225 5.03 25.45 9.33
N THR A 226 4.84 24.57 10.30
CA THR A 226 5.07 24.88 11.72
C THR A 226 6.57 25.02 12.01
N ASP A 227 6.95 25.70 13.09
CA ASP A 227 8.36 25.88 13.47
C ASP A 227 9.11 24.53 13.62
N ALA A 228 8.42 23.51 14.13
CA ALA A 228 8.97 22.17 14.27
C ALA A 228 9.23 21.50 12.91
N GLU A 229 8.29 21.62 11.97
CA GLU A 229 8.44 21.09 10.62
C GLU A 229 9.48 21.86 9.82
N PHE A 230 9.56 23.18 10.02
CA PHE A 230 10.59 24.02 9.41
C PHE A 230 11.98 23.60 9.90
N ASN A 231 12.16 23.42 11.21
CA ASN A 231 13.41 22.93 11.78
C ASN A 231 13.77 21.53 11.26
N SER A 232 12.80 20.64 11.16
CA SER A 232 12.99 19.30 10.60
C SER A 232 13.44 19.35 9.14
N ALA A 233 12.75 20.13 8.30
CA ALA A 233 13.11 20.33 6.90
C ALA A 233 14.50 20.97 6.76
N HIS A 234 14.82 21.94 7.61
CA HIS A 234 16.13 22.58 7.64
C HIS A 234 17.25 21.58 7.97
N ILE A 235 17.08 20.78 9.03
CA ILE A 235 18.03 19.74 9.41
C ILE A 235 18.17 18.69 8.29
N HIS A 236 17.06 18.31 7.65
CA HIS A 236 17.09 17.36 6.55
C HIS A 236 17.91 17.88 5.36
N VAL A 237 17.80 19.17 5.03
CA VAL A 237 18.65 19.84 4.02
C VAL A 237 20.12 19.79 4.43
N LEU A 238 20.44 20.15 5.68
CA LEU A 238 21.82 20.15 6.18
C LEU A 238 22.48 18.77 6.11
N ILE A 239 21.75 17.71 6.43
CA ILE A 239 22.30 16.34 6.47
C ILE A 239 22.40 15.73 5.07
N ASN A 240 21.40 15.94 4.21
CA ASN A 240 21.27 15.20 2.95
C ASN A 240 21.78 15.96 1.71
N CYS A 241 22.05 17.26 1.82
CA CYS A 241 22.58 18.05 0.71
C CYS A 241 24.11 18.00 0.66
N ILE A 242 24.66 17.36 -0.37
CA ILE A 242 26.11 17.18 -0.56
C ILE A 242 26.81 18.55 -0.67
N GLU A 243 26.17 19.51 -1.32
CA GLU A 243 26.68 20.87 -1.52
C GLU A 243 26.79 21.67 -0.21
N VAL A 244 25.95 21.37 0.78
CA VAL A 244 25.94 22.06 2.08
C VAL A 244 26.94 21.45 3.06
N LYS A 245 27.27 20.18 2.89
CA LYS A 245 28.20 19.44 3.76
C LYS A 245 29.57 20.11 3.90
N VAL A 246 30.08 20.69 2.81
CA VAL A 246 31.37 21.42 2.80
C VAL A 246 31.37 22.60 3.78
N TYR A 247 30.25 23.30 3.90
CA TYR A 247 30.11 24.45 4.81
C TYR A 247 29.93 24.01 6.27
N LEU A 248 29.25 22.88 6.51
CA LEU A 248 29.13 22.30 7.85
C LEU A 248 30.51 21.87 8.40
N GLU A 249 31.32 21.20 7.58
CA GLU A 249 32.68 20.81 7.96
C GLU A 249 33.56 22.04 8.24
N TYR A 250 33.42 23.11 7.46
CA TYR A 250 34.12 24.37 7.71
C TYR A 250 33.74 25.03 9.05
N VAL A 251 32.44 25.10 9.38
CA VAL A 251 31.96 25.68 10.64
C VAL A 251 32.33 24.82 11.85
N LEU A 252 32.25 23.49 11.74
CA LEU A 252 32.67 22.58 12.80
C LEU A 252 34.17 22.67 13.07
N ASN A 253 34.99 22.84 12.04
CA ASN A 253 36.43 23.05 12.19
C ASN A 253 36.77 24.41 12.81
N LEU A 254 36.01 25.48 12.53
CA LEU A 254 36.18 26.78 13.17
C LEU A 254 35.82 26.78 14.67
N ASN A 255 34.82 26.00 15.06
CA ASN A 255 34.38 25.87 16.44
C ASN A 255 35.28 24.95 17.29
N LEU A 256 36.13 24.13 16.66
CA LEU A 256 37.15 23.31 17.34
C LEU A 256 38.47 24.06 17.57
N VAL A 257 38.68 25.21 16.92
CA VAL A 257 39.87 26.07 17.08
C VAL A 257 39.64 27.19 18.11
N SER A 258 38.41 27.34 18.61
CA SER A 258 38.02 28.40 19.55
C SER A 258 37.70 27.90 20.98
N ILE A 259 38.29 26.76 21.40
CA ILE A 259 38.39 26.32 22.81
C ILE A 259 39.86 26.22 23.21
#